data_AF-A0A2E9VGI4-F1
#
_entry.id   AF-A0A2E9VGI4-F1
#
_cell.length_a   1.000
_cell.length_b   1.000
_cell.length_c   1.000
_cell.angle_alpha   90.00
_cell.angle_beta   90.00
_cell.angle_gamma   90.00
#
_symmetry.space_group_name_H-M   'P 1'
#
loop_
_entity.id
_entity.type
_entity.pdbx_description
1 polymer ?
#
loop_
_entity_poly.entity_id
_entity_poly.type
_entity_poly.pdbx_seq_one_letter_code
_entity_poly.pdbx_strand_id
1 'polypeptide(L)'
;MASDRSAGVMAPALPAAGNMAVPPRGALMRRDEQGVTHVIEYTLALTLFIMLLHSFTTTMEFRLGVDLDRQDQRYPAVRVVLGELTGSVGNASGVEAWETLEWGTGETQLRNGTTVGLLASDGVLSEAKCQALAKFPYGGLREELGINEELAIEVRTLSPDAQVIFWGGDLDSASISVTEERLLLLRTTGGDEVPAKLRVSLFEAPFVSDSLYLTEIMYAPTSGTEWIELYNPRDTAIMLSGWKLSDLEEDDLITGDETEQLSIPARTAAVIASNPTIFASDYPSVSYVFGVEDSALGNGLGDTGDSLTLSYGALSYTKSWEATTDGADGDGNSLTRDCSTCDGWTATTATPGAV
;
A
#
# COMPACT_ATOMS: atom_id res chain seq x y z
N MET A 1 -54.14 52.66 -10.48
CA MET A 1 -54.57 54.05 -10.77
C MET A 1 -53.89 54.96 -9.76
N ALA A 2 -53.46 56.16 -10.21
CA ALA A 2 -52.49 57.08 -9.60
C ALA A 2 -51.01 56.65 -9.83
N SER A 3 -50.07 57.51 -10.22
CA SER A 3 -50.08 58.94 -10.57
C SER A 3 -48.73 59.20 -11.26
N ASP A 4 -48.76 59.72 -12.48
CA ASP A 4 -47.58 60.06 -13.30
C ASP A 4 -47.43 61.60 -13.37
N ARG A 5 -46.24 62.13 -13.05
CA ARG A 5 -45.87 63.54 -13.28
C ARG A 5 -44.35 63.72 -13.49
N SER A 6 -44.01 63.91 -14.76
CA SER A 6 -43.18 64.97 -15.35
C SER A 6 -41.90 65.48 -14.66
N ALA A 7 -40.78 65.37 -15.39
CA ALA A 7 -39.83 66.45 -15.73
C ALA A 7 -38.92 65.88 -16.84
N GLY A 8 -38.80 66.43 -18.05
CA GLY A 8 -38.49 67.81 -18.39
C GLY A 8 -37.04 67.87 -18.89
N VAL A 9 -36.78 67.41 -20.12
CA VAL A 9 -35.47 67.45 -20.79
C VAL A 9 -35.20 68.87 -21.30
N MET A 10 -34.05 69.46 -20.94
CA MET A 10 -33.47 70.63 -21.62
C MET A 10 -31.97 70.40 -21.87
N ALA A 11 -31.58 70.65 -23.12
CA ALA A 11 -30.24 70.47 -23.69
C ALA A 11 -29.30 71.69 -23.37
N PRO A 12 -27.99 71.58 -23.62
CA PRO A 12 -26.93 72.28 -22.87
C PRO A 12 -26.57 73.67 -23.41
N ALA A 13 -26.01 74.52 -22.54
CA ALA A 13 -25.41 75.79 -22.90
C ALA A 13 -23.87 75.71 -22.84
N LEU A 14 -23.21 75.99 -23.97
CA LEU A 14 -21.74 76.07 -24.10
C LEU A 14 -21.20 77.37 -23.48
N PRO A 15 -20.14 77.33 -22.66
CA PRO A 15 -19.46 78.53 -22.18
C PRO A 15 -18.53 79.14 -23.25
N ALA A 16 -18.51 80.47 -23.27
CA ALA A 16 -17.83 81.32 -24.24
C ALA A 16 -16.30 81.31 -24.15
N ALA A 17 -15.65 81.53 -25.29
CA ALA A 17 -14.19 81.64 -25.43
C ALA A 17 -13.67 82.91 -24.74
N GLY A 18 -12.99 82.74 -23.59
CA GLY A 18 -12.28 83.78 -22.88
C GLY A 18 -10.77 83.63 -22.98
N ASN A 19 -10.13 84.58 -23.69
CA ASN A 19 -8.72 85.00 -23.62
C ASN A 19 -7.63 83.94 -23.38
N MET A 20 -7.05 83.43 -24.46
CA MET A 20 -5.69 82.85 -24.46
C MET A 20 -4.65 83.94 -24.14
N ALA A 21 -4.09 83.91 -22.94
CA ALA A 21 -2.85 84.61 -22.62
C ALA A 21 -1.66 83.74 -23.07
N VAL A 22 -0.92 84.21 -24.07
CA VAL A 22 0.36 83.61 -24.49
C VAL A 22 1.44 84.00 -23.47
N PRO A 23 2.14 83.06 -22.82
CA PRO A 23 3.25 83.41 -21.93
C PRO A 23 4.48 83.81 -22.75
N PRO A 24 5.32 84.75 -22.27
CA PRO A 24 6.47 85.24 -23.01
C PRO A 24 7.58 84.20 -23.10
N ARG A 25 8.27 84.18 -24.25
CA ARG A 25 9.49 83.40 -24.50
C ARG A 25 10.57 83.73 -23.46
N GLY A 26 11.04 82.71 -22.73
CA GLY A 26 12.27 82.81 -21.93
C GLY A 26 12.23 82.25 -20.50
N ALA A 27 11.31 81.34 -20.15
CA ALA A 27 11.40 80.64 -18.86
C ALA A 27 12.42 79.50 -18.96
N LEU A 28 13.63 79.72 -18.44
CA LEU A 28 14.57 78.66 -18.10
C LEU A 28 13.85 77.63 -17.23
N MET A 29 13.67 76.40 -17.71
CA MET A 29 13.20 75.27 -16.90
C MET A 29 14.15 75.14 -15.70
N ARG A 30 13.68 75.50 -14.49
CA ARG A 30 14.37 75.09 -13.26
C ARG A 30 14.34 73.57 -13.24
N ARG A 31 15.52 72.94 -13.35
CA ARG A 31 15.69 71.53 -12.96
C ARG A 31 15.42 71.47 -11.46
N ASP A 32 14.24 71.01 -11.10
CA ASP A 32 13.89 70.73 -9.72
C ASP A 32 14.51 69.38 -9.33
N GLU A 33 15.76 69.44 -8.88
CA GLU A 33 16.50 68.25 -8.43
C GLU A 33 15.83 67.57 -7.22
N GLN A 34 15.01 68.31 -6.45
CA GLN A 34 14.22 67.74 -5.36
C GLN A 34 13.07 66.87 -5.87
N GLY A 35 12.42 67.29 -6.97
CA GLY A 35 11.39 66.48 -7.63
C GLY A 35 11.94 65.16 -8.19
N VAL A 36 13.13 65.18 -8.79
CA VAL A 36 13.79 63.95 -9.29
C VAL A 36 14.19 63.04 -8.13
N THR A 37 14.68 63.60 -7.03
CA THR A 37 15.05 62.84 -5.82
C THR A 37 13.83 62.16 -5.20
N HIS A 38 12.71 62.87 -5.06
CA HIS A 38 11.47 62.29 -4.53
C HIS A 38 10.89 61.19 -5.41
N VAL A 39 10.98 61.32 -6.74
CA VAL A 39 10.54 60.26 -7.66
C VAL A 39 11.43 59.02 -7.53
N ILE A 40 12.75 59.21 -7.38
CA ILE A 40 13.69 58.10 -7.16
C ILE A 40 13.43 57.41 -5.82
N GLU A 41 13.25 58.17 -4.73
CA GLU A 41 12.95 57.60 -3.40
C GLU A 41 11.62 56.85 -3.40
N TYR A 42 10.58 57.41 -4.02
CA TYR A 42 9.26 56.75 -4.09
C TYR A 42 9.33 55.46 -4.91
N THR A 43 10.04 55.47 -6.05
CA THR A 43 10.17 54.28 -6.89
C THR A 43 11.03 53.20 -6.24
N LEU A 44 12.10 53.57 -5.52
CA LEU A 44 12.89 52.62 -4.72
C LEU A 44 12.08 52.04 -3.55
N ALA A 45 11.34 52.86 -2.82
CA ALA A 45 10.49 52.38 -1.72
C ALA A 45 9.38 51.46 -2.24
N LEU A 46 8.74 51.79 -3.36
CA LEU A 46 7.69 50.98 -3.97
C LEU A 46 8.23 49.64 -4.50
N THR A 47 9.40 49.65 -5.16
CA THR A 47 10.03 48.41 -5.65
C THR A 47 10.45 47.51 -4.50
N LEU A 48 11.01 48.06 -3.42
CA LEU A 48 11.39 47.30 -2.23
C LEU A 48 10.15 46.76 -1.50
N PHE A 49 9.07 47.53 -1.43
CA PHE A 49 7.77 47.07 -0.91
C PHE A 49 7.17 45.94 -1.76
N ILE A 50 7.20 46.04 -3.08
CA ILE A 50 6.72 44.99 -3.98
C ILE A 50 7.60 43.74 -3.87
N MET A 51 8.93 43.86 -3.76
CA MET A 51 9.81 42.71 -3.56
C MET A 51 9.54 42.02 -2.21
N LEU A 52 9.32 42.80 -1.14
CA LEU A 52 8.91 42.25 0.15
C LEU A 52 7.56 41.55 0.04
N LEU A 53 6.54 42.20 -0.53
CA LEU A 53 5.23 41.61 -0.74
C LEU A 53 5.33 40.30 -1.54
N HIS A 54 6.10 40.30 -2.63
CA HIS A 54 6.32 39.10 -3.45
C HIS A 54 7.01 37.99 -2.66
N SER A 55 8.04 38.32 -1.87
CA SER A 55 8.71 37.34 -1.00
C SER A 55 7.78 36.78 0.08
N PHE A 56 6.89 37.59 0.64
CA PHE A 56 5.89 37.16 1.61
C PHE A 56 4.82 36.31 0.93
N THR A 57 4.32 36.67 -0.26
CA THR A 57 3.32 35.88 -0.98
C THR A 57 3.89 34.55 -1.46
N THR A 58 5.13 34.49 -1.95
CA THR A 58 5.78 33.21 -2.31
C THR A 58 6.04 32.33 -1.09
N THR A 59 6.28 32.93 0.09
CA THR A 59 6.44 32.18 1.34
C THR A 59 5.10 31.71 1.90
N MET A 60 4.03 32.48 1.73
CA MET A 60 2.66 32.11 2.12
C MET A 60 2.05 31.06 1.18
N GLU A 61 2.34 31.11 -0.12
CA GLU A 61 1.99 30.00 -1.04
C GLU A 61 2.73 28.70 -0.68
N PHE A 62 3.85 28.78 0.07
CA PHE A 62 4.60 27.61 0.52
C PHE A 62 4.12 27.01 1.85
N ARG A 63 3.14 27.61 2.55
CA ARG A 63 2.54 26.98 3.74
C ARG A 63 1.06 27.31 3.92
N LEU A 64 0.30 26.23 4.11
CA LEU A 64 -1.06 26.13 4.64
C LEU A 64 -2.17 26.14 3.58
N GLY A 65 -2.22 25.08 2.77
CA GLY A 65 -3.52 24.39 2.66
C GLY A 65 -3.97 24.08 4.08
N VAL A 66 -5.21 24.40 4.42
CA VAL A 66 -5.77 24.13 5.75
C VAL A 66 -5.55 22.65 6.03
N ASP A 67 -4.59 22.33 6.90
CA ASP A 67 -4.45 20.99 7.41
C ASP A 67 -5.64 20.78 8.34
N LEU A 68 -6.67 20.14 7.81
CA LEU A 68 -7.85 19.75 8.57
C LEU A 68 -7.56 18.50 9.40
N ASP A 69 -6.36 17.91 9.26
CA ASP A 69 -5.92 16.83 10.11
C ASP A 69 -5.57 17.36 11.49
N ARG A 70 -6.14 16.75 12.54
CA ARG A 70 -5.76 17.09 13.93
C ARG A 70 -4.35 16.57 14.27
N GLN A 71 -3.72 15.80 13.38
CA GLN A 71 -2.40 15.21 13.56
C GLN A 71 -1.39 15.79 12.55
N ASP A 72 -0.77 16.93 12.89
CA ASP A 72 0.35 17.59 12.18
C ASP A 72 1.60 16.67 11.91
N GLN A 73 1.57 15.40 12.35
CA GLN A 73 2.70 14.48 12.35
C GLN A 73 2.73 13.52 11.14
N ARG A 74 1.62 13.32 10.41
CA ARG A 74 1.57 12.37 9.29
C ARG A 74 2.47 12.79 8.13
N TYR A 75 2.53 14.08 7.81
CA TYR A 75 3.35 14.58 6.70
C TYR A 75 4.86 14.38 6.92
N PRO A 76 5.44 14.74 8.09
CA PRO A 76 6.80 14.33 8.43
C PRO A 76 7.01 12.81 8.43
N ALA A 77 6.05 12.04 8.95
CA ALA A 77 6.16 10.58 9.04
C ALA A 77 6.22 9.89 7.66
N VAL A 78 5.34 10.25 6.72
CA VAL A 78 5.37 9.74 5.34
C VAL A 78 6.75 9.97 4.70
N ARG A 79 7.35 11.15 4.91
CA ARG A 79 8.66 11.48 4.36
C ARG A 79 9.80 10.67 4.98
N VAL A 80 9.71 10.35 6.27
CA VAL A 80 10.66 9.46 6.94
C VAL A 80 10.57 8.06 6.34
N VAL A 81 9.36 7.51 6.20
CA VAL A 81 9.14 6.19 5.59
C VAL A 81 9.68 6.16 4.16
N LEU A 82 9.35 7.16 3.34
CA LEU A 82 9.86 7.27 1.98
C LEU A 82 11.39 7.39 1.95
N GLY A 83 11.99 8.06 2.93
CA GLY A 83 13.44 8.14 3.12
C GLY A 83 14.07 6.76 3.38
N GLU A 84 13.51 5.99 4.32
CA GLU A 84 13.97 4.64 4.64
C GLU A 84 13.83 3.68 3.44
N LEU A 85 12.66 3.68 2.78
CA LEU A 85 12.40 2.85 1.59
C LEU A 85 13.30 3.19 0.41
N THR A 86 13.83 4.42 0.35
CA THR A 86 14.79 4.86 -0.67
C THR A 86 16.24 4.66 -0.23
N GLY A 87 16.50 3.83 0.78
CA GLY A 87 17.81 3.26 1.05
C GLY A 87 18.12 2.05 0.16
N SER A 88 19.39 1.63 0.13
CA SER A 88 19.85 0.43 -0.59
C SER A 88 20.09 -0.79 0.29
N VAL A 89 20.08 -0.62 1.61
CA VAL A 89 20.45 -1.64 2.61
C VAL A 89 19.19 -2.21 3.25
N GLY A 90 19.20 -3.51 3.54
CA GLY A 90 18.25 -4.13 4.48
C GLY A 90 18.96 -4.54 5.75
N ASN A 91 18.36 -4.34 6.93
CA ASN A 91 19.01 -4.74 8.18
C ASN A 91 18.42 -6.01 8.79
N ALA A 92 18.72 -7.13 8.16
CA ALA A 92 19.01 -8.32 8.94
C ALA A 92 20.56 -8.42 8.99
N SER A 93 21.22 -7.59 9.81
CA SER A 93 22.69 -7.47 9.89
C SER A 93 23.40 -6.73 8.73
N GLY A 94 22.74 -5.77 8.07
CA GLY A 94 23.33 -4.98 6.97
C GLY A 94 23.44 -5.71 5.63
N VAL A 95 22.58 -6.70 5.40
CA VAL A 95 22.53 -7.49 4.17
C VAL A 95 21.87 -6.68 3.04
N GLU A 96 22.59 -6.47 1.94
CA GLU A 96 22.05 -5.77 0.77
C GLU A 96 20.97 -6.60 0.05
N ALA A 97 21.14 -7.93 0.00
CA ALA A 97 20.23 -8.88 -0.63
C ALA A 97 19.15 -9.38 0.35
N TRP A 98 18.52 -8.48 1.09
CA TRP A 98 17.53 -8.87 2.10
C TRP A 98 16.28 -9.50 1.50
N GLU A 99 16.00 -9.27 0.21
CA GLU A 99 14.86 -9.85 -0.51
C GLU A 99 14.89 -11.39 -0.57
N THR A 100 16.08 -11.99 -0.40
CA THR A 100 16.26 -13.45 -0.36
C THR A 100 15.96 -14.02 1.03
N LEU A 101 15.77 -13.17 2.03
CA LEU A 101 15.44 -13.59 3.39
C LEU A 101 13.94 -13.82 3.51
N GLU A 102 13.58 -14.70 4.43
CA GLU A 102 12.19 -14.95 4.79
C GLU A 102 11.88 -14.30 6.14
N TRP A 103 10.59 -14.04 6.36
CA TRP A 103 10.11 -13.62 7.66
C TRP A 103 10.23 -14.82 8.61
N GLY A 104 11.17 -14.74 9.54
CA GLY A 104 11.29 -15.67 10.65
C GLY A 104 11.87 -17.07 10.38
N THR A 105 12.47 -17.33 9.21
CA THR A 105 13.28 -18.54 8.94
C THR A 105 14.78 -18.20 8.75
N GLY A 106 15.69 -19.08 9.17
CA GLY A 106 17.16 -18.90 9.01
C GLY A 106 17.86 -18.09 10.13
N GLU A 107 19.19 -17.97 10.09
CA GLU A 107 19.96 -17.23 11.12
C GLU A 107 19.74 -15.71 11.07
N THR A 108 19.41 -15.19 9.89
CA THR A 108 19.24 -13.77 9.58
C THR A 108 17.86 -13.60 8.95
N GLN A 109 17.01 -12.79 9.57
CA GLN A 109 15.57 -12.83 9.31
C GLN A 109 14.99 -11.42 9.15
N LEU A 110 13.88 -11.31 8.43
CA LEU A 110 13.07 -10.11 8.42
C LEU A 110 12.29 -10.05 9.75
N ARG A 111 12.88 -9.53 10.84
CA ARG A 111 12.20 -9.19 12.11
C ARG A 111 13.14 -8.43 13.04
N ASN A 112 12.59 -7.59 13.94
CA ASN A 112 13.30 -6.89 15.01
C ASN A 112 14.50 -6.05 14.54
N GLY A 113 14.25 -4.88 13.99
CA GLY A 113 15.28 -3.90 13.59
C GLY A 113 15.65 -3.96 12.10
N THR A 114 14.71 -4.40 11.26
CA THR A 114 14.92 -4.54 9.81
C THR A 114 14.63 -3.24 9.08
N THR A 115 15.69 -2.56 8.63
CA THR A 115 15.57 -1.50 7.61
C THR A 115 15.13 -2.14 6.29
N VAL A 116 14.24 -1.49 5.54
CA VAL A 116 13.72 -1.99 4.26
C VAL A 116 14.07 -1.02 3.14
N GLY A 117 15.32 -1.07 2.68
CA GLY A 117 15.76 -0.27 1.53
C GLY A 117 15.43 -0.97 0.21
N LEU A 118 14.62 -0.33 -0.65
CA LEU A 118 14.17 -0.89 -1.93
C LEU A 118 15.16 -0.65 -3.09
N LEU A 119 16.16 0.21 -2.92
CA LEU A 119 17.15 0.47 -3.94
C LEU A 119 18.23 -0.62 -3.99
N ALA A 120 18.86 -0.79 -5.14
CA ALA A 120 20.15 -1.43 -5.27
C ALA A 120 21.28 -0.47 -4.87
N SER A 121 22.50 -0.98 -4.74
CA SER A 121 23.69 -0.21 -4.34
C SER A 121 24.04 0.95 -5.30
N ASP A 122 23.54 0.89 -6.53
CA ASP A 122 23.68 1.93 -7.56
C ASP A 122 22.57 3.01 -7.50
N GLY A 123 21.61 2.88 -6.57
CA GLY A 123 20.52 3.82 -6.38
C GLY A 123 19.31 3.60 -7.31
N VAL A 124 19.28 2.50 -8.07
CA VAL A 124 18.13 2.10 -8.91
C VAL A 124 17.17 1.24 -8.08
N LEU A 125 15.87 1.46 -8.23
CA LEU A 125 14.85 0.67 -7.53
C LEU A 125 14.88 -0.78 -8.03
N SER A 126 14.93 -1.75 -7.12
CA SER A 126 14.99 -3.17 -7.44
C SER A 126 13.60 -3.80 -7.41
N GLU A 127 13.15 -4.35 -8.56
CA GLU A 127 11.86 -5.05 -8.63
C GLU A 127 11.78 -6.22 -7.64
N ALA A 128 12.86 -6.98 -7.47
CA ALA A 128 12.90 -8.11 -6.53
C ALA A 128 12.70 -7.66 -5.07
N LYS A 129 13.28 -6.52 -4.68
CA LYS A 129 13.09 -5.93 -3.34
C LYS A 129 11.68 -5.40 -3.16
N CYS A 130 11.11 -4.78 -4.18
CA CYS A 130 9.71 -4.33 -4.16
C CYS A 130 8.75 -5.51 -3.97
N GLN A 131 8.93 -6.60 -4.72
CA GLN A 131 8.12 -7.80 -4.59
C GLN A 131 8.30 -8.49 -3.24
N ALA A 132 9.51 -8.45 -2.67
CA ALA A 132 9.77 -9.03 -1.35
C ALA A 132 9.03 -8.33 -0.19
N LEU A 133 8.44 -7.13 -0.41
CA LEU A 133 7.50 -6.54 0.55
C LEU A 133 6.32 -7.47 0.85
N ALA A 134 5.89 -8.30 -0.10
CA ALA A 134 4.82 -9.29 0.07
C ALA A 134 5.07 -10.27 1.22
N LYS A 135 6.32 -10.46 1.63
CA LYS A 135 6.73 -11.36 2.73
C LYS A 135 6.53 -10.74 4.11
N PHE A 136 6.28 -9.43 4.20
CA PHE A 136 6.15 -8.74 5.48
C PHE A 136 4.70 -8.75 5.98
N PRO A 137 4.47 -9.18 7.23
CA PRO A 137 3.20 -8.98 7.90
C PRO A 137 2.91 -7.50 8.09
N TYR A 138 1.63 -7.13 8.03
CA TYR A 138 1.22 -5.74 8.08
C TYR A 138 1.69 -5.03 9.37
N GLY A 139 1.37 -5.62 10.53
CA GLY A 139 1.82 -5.09 11.82
C GLY A 139 3.35 -5.04 11.95
N GLY A 140 4.02 -6.10 11.48
CA GLY A 140 5.48 -6.22 11.56
C GLY A 140 6.22 -5.08 10.88
N LEU A 141 6.03 -4.87 9.57
CA LEU A 141 6.74 -3.81 8.87
C LEU A 141 6.30 -2.40 9.30
N ARG A 142 5.03 -2.22 9.63
CA ARG A 142 4.50 -0.93 10.07
C ARG A 142 5.13 -0.49 11.40
N GLU A 143 5.29 -1.41 12.34
CA GLU A 143 5.98 -1.18 13.61
C GLU A 143 7.47 -0.89 13.41
N GLU A 144 8.14 -1.63 12.51
CA GLU A 144 9.55 -1.41 12.16
C GLU A 144 9.79 -0.02 11.54
N LEU A 145 8.84 0.47 10.75
CA LEU A 145 8.86 1.83 10.19
C LEU A 145 8.45 2.91 11.21
N GLY A 146 8.10 2.53 12.45
CA GLY A 146 7.72 3.45 13.52
C GLY A 146 6.37 4.14 13.30
N ILE A 147 5.46 3.52 12.54
CA ILE A 147 4.18 4.09 12.15
C ILE A 147 3.05 3.51 13.02
N ASN A 148 2.16 4.39 13.50
CA ASN A 148 1.00 4.00 14.31
C ASN A 148 -0.32 4.09 13.51
N GLU A 149 -0.34 4.88 12.45
CA GLU A 149 -1.43 5.01 11.48
C GLU A 149 -1.50 3.82 10.53
N GLU A 150 -2.54 3.75 9.70
CA GLU A 150 -2.57 2.80 8.59
C GLU A 150 -1.56 3.23 7.52
N LEU A 151 -0.93 2.26 6.85
CA LEU A 151 0.16 2.46 5.90
C LEU A 151 -0.12 1.70 4.60
N ALA A 152 0.14 2.34 3.47
CA ALA A 152 0.20 1.70 2.17
C ALA A 152 1.46 2.15 1.42
N ILE A 153 2.11 1.19 0.77
CA ILE A 153 3.29 1.35 -0.07
C ILE A 153 2.91 0.82 -1.45
N GLU A 154 3.14 1.61 -2.49
CA GLU A 154 2.87 1.17 -3.86
C GLU A 154 4.02 1.58 -4.79
N VAL A 155 4.42 0.66 -5.65
CA VAL A 155 5.32 0.95 -6.77
C VAL A 155 4.58 0.73 -8.08
N ARG A 156 4.64 1.72 -8.97
CA ARG A 156 4.08 1.61 -10.32
C ARG A 156 5.08 2.10 -11.36
N THR A 157 5.12 1.42 -12.50
CA THR A 157 5.80 1.92 -13.69
C THR A 157 5.00 3.06 -14.33
N LEU A 158 5.66 3.95 -15.06
CA LEU A 158 4.99 5.09 -15.71
C LEU A 158 4.61 4.83 -17.17
N SER A 159 5.26 3.87 -17.83
CA SER A 159 4.97 3.51 -19.22
C SER A 159 5.41 2.07 -19.53
N PRO A 160 4.45 1.14 -19.74
CA PRO A 160 3.03 1.29 -19.45
C PRO A 160 2.78 1.59 -17.95
N ASP A 161 1.62 2.14 -17.59
CA ASP A 161 1.24 2.24 -16.17
C ASP A 161 0.85 0.85 -15.66
N ALA A 162 1.76 0.20 -14.95
CA ALA A 162 1.54 -1.10 -14.32
C ALA A 162 1.96 -1.08 -12.86
N GLN A 163 1.13 -1.67 -12.00
CA GLN A 163 1.45 -1.88 -10.59
C GLN A 163 2.49 -3.00 -10.47
N VAL A 164 3.60 -2.69 -9.82
CA VAL A 164 4.69 -3.64 -9.51
C VAL A 164 4.41 -4.31 -8.19
N ILE A 165 4.02 -3.52 -7.19
CA ILE A 165 3.58 -4.00 -5.89
C ILE A 165 2.61 -2.99 -5.27
N PHE A 166 1.62 -3.50 -4.56
CA PHE A 166 0.89 -2.80 -3.52
C PHE A 166 1.10 -3.59 -2.23
N TRP A 167 1.42 -2.91 -1.15
CA TRP A 167 1.60 -3.50 0.17
C TRP A 167 0.96 -2.59 1.21
N GLY A 168 0.18 -3.17 2.12
CA GLY A 168 -0.42 -2.44 3.24
C GLY A 168 -1.94 -2.51 3.28
N GLY A 169 -2.56 -1.54 3.96
CA GLY A 169 -4.00 -1.49 4.16
C GLY A 169 -4.78 -0.94 2.97
N ASP A 170 -6.11 -1.10 3.03
CA ASP A 170 -7.03 -0.63 1.98
C ASP A 170 -7.25 0.90 2.07
N LEU A 171 -6.61 1.62 1.15
CA LEU A 171 -6.71 3.07 1.04
C LEU A 171 -8.11 3.56 0.62
N ASP A 172 -8.91 2.73 -0.05
CA ASP A 172 -10.26 3.13 -0.50
C ASP A 172 -11.23 3.32 0.68
N SER A 173 -10.94 2.69 1.81
CA SER A 173 -11.69 2.82 3.07
C SER A 173 -11.23 4.00 3.95
N ALA A 174 -10.23 4.77 3.50
CA ALA A 174 -9.63 5.83 4.28
C ALA A 174 -10.56 7.04 4.46
N SER A 175 -10.66 7.50 5.70
CA SER A 175 -11.35 8.75 6.06
C SER A 175 -10.46 9.98 5.85
N ILE A 176 -9.16 9.84 6.07
CA ILE A 176 -8.12 10.85 5.87
C ILE A 176 -6.88 10.14 5.34
N SER A 177 -6.16 10.74 4.39
CA SER A 177 -4.88 10.23 3.91
C SER A 177 -3.89 11.34 3.59
N VAL A 178 -2.61 11.07 3.82
CA VAL A 178 -1.46 11.86 3.37
C VAL A 178 -0.58 10.97 2.52
N THR A 179 -0.22 11.45 1.34
CA THR A 179 0.57 10.67 0.37
C THR A 179 1.75 11.48 -0.10
N GLU A 180 2.93 10.87 -0.12
CA GLU A 180 4.09 11.39 -0.84
C GLU A 180 4.55 10.37 -1.86
N GLU A 181 5.17 10.87 -2.93
CA GLU A 181 5.69 10.05 -4.00
C GLU A 181 7.09 10.47 -4.43
N ARG A 182 7.87 9.52 -4.92
CA ARG A 182 9.19 9.75 -5.51
C ARG A 182 9.30 9.06 -6.86
N LEU A 183 9.74 9.82 -7.85
CA LEU A 183 10.08 9.30 -9.17
C LEU A 183 11.49 8.71 -9.16
N LEU A 184 11.62 7.49 -9.66
CA LEU A 184 12.85 6.68 -9.65
C LEU A 184 12.96 5.89 -10.97
N LEU A 185 14.13 5.34 -11.24
CA LEU A 185 14.28 4.26 -12.23
C LEU A 185 14.07 2.93 -11.51
N LEU A 186 13.27 2.05 -12.08
CA LEU A 186 13.05 0.67 -11.66
C LEU A 186 13.79 -0.25 -12.61
N ARG A 187 14.65 -1.12 -12.07
CA ARG A 187 15.22 -2.25 -12.80
C ARG A 187 14.25 -3.42 -12.74
N THR A 188 13.75 -3.83 -13.90
CA THR A 188 12.90 -5.00 -14.03
C THR A 188 13.70 -6.29 -13.93
N THR A 189 13.02 -7.42 -13.71
CA THR A 189 13.59 -8.78 -13.77
C THR A 189 14.25 -9.08 -15.12
N GLY A 190 13.80 -8.45 -16.21
CA GLY A 190 14.43 -8.52 -17.53
C GLY A 190 15.72 -7.70 -17.67
N GLY A 191 16.06 -6.88 -16.66
CA GLY A 191 17.23 -6.00 -16.63
C GLY A 191 17.00 -4.61 -17.24
N ASP A 192 15.78 -4.33 -17.72
CA ASP A 192 15.43 -3.01 -18.26
C ASP A 192 15.24 -1.99 -17.14
N GLU A 193 15.72 -0.77 -17.34
CA GLU A 193 15.49 0.34 -16.41
C GLU A 193 14.38 1.25 -16.94
N VAL A 194 13.24 1.27 -16.25
CA VAL A 194 12.05 2.01 -16.64
C VAL A 194 11.69 3.06 -15.60
N PRO A 195 11.14 4.23 -15.99
CA PRO A 195 10.63 5.20 -15.03
C PRO A 195 9.50 4.61 -14.19
N ALA A 196 9.58 4.79 -12.87
CA ALA A 196 8.61 4.33 -11.90
C ALA A 196 8.34 5.40 -10.83
N LYS A 197 7.23 5.25 -10.12
CA LYS A 197 6.89 6.02 -8.92
C LYS A 197 6.78 5.09 -7.72
N LEU A 198 7.45 5.46 -6.64
CA LEU A 198 7.25 4.89 -5.31
C LEU A 198 6.34 5.84 -4.54
N ARG A 199 5.18 5.33 -4.11
CA ARG A 199 4.15 6.06 -3.37
C ARG A 199 4.05 5.48 -1.96
N VAL A 200 4.00 6.36 -0.97
CA VAL A 200 3.74 6.02 0.44
C VAL A 200 2.55 6.83 0.92
N SER A 201 1.57 6.15 1.48
CA SER A 201 0.35 6.75 2.02
C SER A 201 0.19 6.38 3.49
N LEU A 202 0.02 7.38 4.35
CA LEU A 202 -0.45 7.19 5.73
C LEU A 202 -1.91 7.62 5.81
N PHE A 203 -2.74 6.83 6.48
CA PHE A 203 -4.18 7.08 6.49
C PHE A 203 -4.87 6.57 7.75
N GLU A 204 -6.13 6.96 7.89
CA GLU A 204 -7.02 6.52 8.96
C GLU A 204 -8.18 5.74 8.37
N ALA A 205 -8.22 4.44 8.64
CA ALA A 205 -9.25 3.52 8.18
C ALA A 205 -9.66 2.55 9.30
N PRO A 206 -10.86 1.94 9.22
CA PRO A 206 -11.21 0.81 10.07
C PRO A 206 -10.23 -0.36 9.86
N PHE A 207 -9.87 -1.04 10.95
CA PHE A 207 -9.10 -2.27 10.85
C PHE A 207 -9.85 -3.32 10.04
N VAL A 208 -9.19 -3.89 9.03
CA VAL A 208 -9.73 -5.00 8.24
C VAL A 208 -9.03 -6.28 8.69
N SER A 209 -9.80 -7.27 9.14
CA SER A 209 -9.25 -8.52 9.68
C SER A 209 -8.53 -9.35 8.62
N ASP A 210 -7.45 -10.01 9.01
CA ASP A 210 -6.76 -11.01 8.17
C ASP A 210 -7.71 -12.18 7.88
N SER A 211 -8.10 -12.36 6.61
CA SER A 211 -8.98 -13.46 6.20
C SER A 211 -8.23 -14.33 5.23
N LEU A 212 -8.08 -15.60 5.58
CA LEU A 212 -7.58 -16.65 4.70
C LEU A 212 -8.74 -17.37 4.04
N TYR A 213 -8.51 -17.86 2.85
CA TYR A 213 -9.47 -18.69 2.14
C TYR A 213 -8.97 -20.13 2.10
N LEU A 214 -9.80 -21.07 2.55
CA LEU A 214 -9.63 -22.47 2.23
C LEU A 214 -9.94 -22.64 0.73
N THR A 215 -8.98 -23.15 -0.05
CA THR A 215 -9.09 -23.23 -1.53
C THR A 215 -9.08 -24.66 -2.05
N GLU A 216 -8.46 -25.60 -1.34
CA GLU A 216 -8.37 -26.99 -1.77
C GLU A 216 -8.34 -27.93 -0.57
N ILE A 217 -8.98 -29.09 -0.67
CA ILE A 217 -9.02 -30.12 0.37
C ILE A 217 -8.72 -31.47 -0.30
N MET A 218 -7.64 -32.11 0.11
CA MET A 218 -7.31 -33.50 -0.22
C MET A 218 -7.59 -34.37 1.00
N TYR A 219 -8.81 -34.90 1.08
CA TYR A 219 -9.26 -35.68 2.23
C TYR A 219 -9.08 -37.20 2.08
N ALA A 220 -8.90 -37.70 0.85
CA ALA A 220 -8.70 -39.14 0.59
C ALA A 220 -7.70 -39.35 -0.56
N PRO A 221 -6.40 -39.09 -0.35
CA PRO A 221 -5.39 -39.22 -1.40
C PRO A 221 -5.20 -40.69 -1.83
N THR A 222 -4.99 -40.91 -3.15
CA THR A 222 -4.63 -42.26 -3.66
C THR A 222 -3.27 -42.74 -3.17
N SER A 223 -2.37 -41.80 -2.88
CA SER A 223 -1.06 -41.99 -2.27
C SER A 223 -0.60 -40.67 -1.67
N GLY A 224 0.22 -40.71 -0.61
CA GLY A 224 0.74 -39.52 0.05
C GLY A 224 -0.02 -39.24 1.35
N THR A 225 -0.27 -37.96 1.61
CA THR A 225 -0.81 -37.47 2.89
C THR A 225 -2.06 -36.63 2.63
N GLU A 226 -2.98 -36.58 3.60
CA GLU A 226 -4.07 -35.60 3.60
C GLU A 226 -3.53 -34.18 3.77
N TRP A 227 -4.15 -33.23 3.08
CA TRP A 227 -3.74 -31.83 3.15
C TRP A 227 -4.85 -30.89 2.73
N ILE A 228 -4.70 -29.64 3.12
CA ILE A 228 -5.56 -28.54 2.70
C ILE A 228 -4.72 -27.38 2.18
N GLU A 229 -5.31 -26.54 1.35
CA GLU A 229 -4.70 -25.32 0.86
C GLU A 229 -5.39 -24.09 1.44
N LEU A 230 -4.56 -23.16 1.92
CA LEU A 230 -4.96 -21.84 2.38
C LEU A 230 -4.37 -20.78 1.45
N TYR A 231 -5.22 -19.92 0.93
CA TYR A 231 -4.83 -18.75 0.14
C TYR A 231 -4.91 -17.47 0.96
N ASN A 232 -3.84 -16.66 0.88
CA ASN A 232 -3.82 -15.30 1.38
C ASN A 232 -4.24 -14.30 0.28
N PRO A 233 -5.46 -13.74 0.34
CA PRO A 233 -5.92 -12.74 -0.62
C PRO A 233 -5.40 -11.33 -0.33
N ARG A 234 -4.65 -11.11 0.75
CA ARG A 234 -4.16 -9.78 1.14
C ARG A 234 -2.94 -9.38 0.32
N ASP A 235 -2.64 -8.08 0.40
CA ASP A 235 -1.44 -7.45 -0.13
C ASP A 235 -0.29 -7.41 0.90
N THR A 236 -0.46 -8.11 2.02
CA THR A 236 0.49 -8.27 3.13
C THR A 236 0.56 -9.73 3.54
N ALA A 237 1.65 -10.15 4.19
CA ALA A 237 1.73 -11.51 4.71
C ALA A 237 0.79 -11.70 5.91
N ILE A 238 0.18 -12.89 6.02
CA ILE A 238 -0.63 -13.29 7.18
C ILE A 238 0.18 -14.25 8.04
N MET A 239 0.27 -13.97 9.33
CA MET A 239 0.83 -14.90 10.32
C MET A 239 -0.19 -16.00 10.65
N LEU A 240 0.23 -17.28 10.62
CA LEU A 240 -0.67 -18.39 11.01
C LEU A 240 -0.57 -18.77 12.50
N SER A 241 0.28 -18.08 13.27
CA SER A 241 0.36 -18.29 14.71
C SER A 241 -1.01 -18.05 15.37
N GLY A 242 -1.56 -19.11 15.98
CA GLY A 242 -2.88 -19.07 16.63
C GLY A 242 -4.07 -19.35 15.71
N TRP A 243 -3.84 -19.57 14.41
CA TRP A 243 -4.86 -20.15 13.54
C TRP A 243 -5.09 -21.61 13.89
N LYS A 244 -6.35 -22.02 13.77
CA LYS A 244 -6.80 -23.37 14.10
C LYS A 244 -7.55 -24.00 12.95
N LEU A 245 -7.40 -25.30 12.84
CA LEU A 245 -8.23 -26.18 12.05
C LEU A 245 -9.03 -27.03 13.02
N SER A 246 -10.33 -27.13 12.81
CA SER A 246 -11.20 -27.96 13.63
C SER A 246 -12.05 -28.83 12.73
N ASP A 247 -12.13 -30.12 13.02
CA ASP A 247 -13.06 -31.03 12.37
C ASP A 247 -14.21 -31.41 13.33
N LEU A 248 -14.87 -32.55 13.09
CA LEU A 248 -15.92 -33.05 13.98
C LEU A 248 -15.39 -33.69 15.27
N GLU A 249 -14.09 -33.95 15.36
CA GLU A 249 -13.43 -34.67 16.45
C GLU A 249 -12.61 -33.72 17.34
N GLU A 250 -11.73 -32.90 16.76
CA GLU A 250 -10.75 -32.08 17.51
C GLU A 250 -10.43 -30.70 16.90
N ASP A 251 -9.64 -29.92 17.68
CA ASP A 251 -9.16 -28.58 17.36
C ASP A 251 -7.62 -28.61 17.31
N ASP A 252 -7.04 -28.36 16.14
CA ASP A 252 -5.60 -28.39 15.93
C ASP A 252 -5.04 -27.00 15.65
N LEU A 253 -3.92 -26.67 16.29
CA LEU A 253 -3.14 -25.49 15.93
C LEU A 253 -2.33 -25.77 14.66
N ILE A 254 -2.32 -24.81 13.74
CA ILE A 254 -1.37 -24.83 12.64
C ILE A 254 0.04 -24.61 13.20
N THR A 255 0.98 -25.47 12.81
CA THR A 255 2.38 -25.44 13.25
C THR A 255 3.33 -25.36 12.06
N GLY A 256 4.50 -24.77 12.28
CA GLY A 256 5.63 -24.79 11.36
C GLY A 256 6.80 -25.58 11.94
N ASP A 257 7.86 -25.77 11.17
CA ASP A 257 9.12 -26.28 11.73
C ASP A 257 9.67 -25.30 12.79
N GLU A 258 10.41 -25.79 13.79
CA GLU A 258 10.99 -24.96 14.87
C GLU A 258 11.92 -23.86 14.34
N THR A 259 12.36 -24.00 13.08
CA THR A 259 13.24 -23.06 12.38
C THR A 259 12.52 -22.15 11.38
N GLU A 260 11.21 -22.30 11.20
CA GLU A 260 10.41 -21.56 10.24
C GLU A 260 9.30 -20.75 10.94
N GLN A 261 9.17 -19.46 10.63
CA GLN A 261 8.03 -18.70 11.10
C GLN A 261 6.85 -18.89 10.17
N LEU A 262 5.77 -19.29 10.82
CA LEU A 262 4.48 -19.65 10.29
C LEU A 262 3.75 -18.43 9.68
N SER A 263 3.95 -18.16 8.39
CA SER A 263 3.28 -17.08 7.66
C SER A 263 3.09 -17.38 6.17
N ILE A 264 2.06 -16.78 5.56
CA ILE A 264 1.77 -16.88 4.13
C ILE A 264 1.96 -15.49 3.50
N PRO A 265 2.87 -15.31 2.52
CA PRO A 265 3.02 -14.03 1.84
C PRO A 265 1.75 -13.54 1.16
N ALA A 266 1.73 -12.26 0.79
CA ALA A 266 0.65 -11.67 0.03
C ALA A 266 0.37 -12.47 -1.26
N ARG A 267 -0.91 -12.60 -1.62
CA ARG A 267 -1.36 -13.24 -2.88
C ARG A 267 -0.78 -14.64 -3.13
N THR A 268 -0.51 -15.40 -2.07
CA THR A 268 0.18 -16.69 -2.14
C THR A 268 -0.63 -17.77 -1.44
N ALA A 269 -0.54 -19.02 -1.91
CA ALA A 269 -1.06 -20.21 -1.24
C ALA A 269 -0.02 -20.88 -0.35
N ALA A 270 -0.49 -21.48 0.73
CA ALA A 270 0.26 -22.42 1.54
C ALA A 270 -0.55 -23.69 1.76
N VAL A 271 0.16 -24.80 1.88
CA VAL A 271 -0.44 -26.11 2.16
C VAL A 271 -0.26 -26.45 3.63
N ILE A 272 -1.34 -26.89 4.28
CA ILE A 272 -1.29 -27.51 5.60
C ILE A 272 -1.45 -29.01 5.40
N ALA A 273 -0.41 -29.79 5.69
CA ALA A 273 -0.39 -31.23 5.45
C ALA A 273 -0.25 -31.99 6.77
N SER A 274 -0.86 -33.16 6.87
CA SER A 274 -0.68 -34.05 8.03
C SER A 274 0.77 -34.54 8.17
N ASN A 275 1.51 -34.62 7.06
CA ASN A 275 2.96 -34.79 7.07
C ASN A 275 3.63 -33.83 6.07
N PRO A 276 4.10 -32.65 6.53
CA PRO A 276 4.72 -31.64 5.68
C PRO A 276 5.96 -32.14 4.93
N THR A 277 6.74 -33.03 5.54
CA THR A 277 7.95 -33.59 4.93
C THR A 277 7.63 -34.52 3.77
N ILE A 278 6.64 -35.41 3.93
CA ILE A 278 6.18 -36.28 2.83
C ILE A 278 5.56 -35.43 1.74
N PHE A 279 4.69 -34.48 2.10
CA PHE A 279 4.06 -33.58 1.15
C PHE A 279 5.09 -32.82 0.30
N ALA A 280 6.09 -32.20 0.93
CA ALA A 280 7.14 -31.46 0.21
C ALA A 280 7.99 -32.35 -0.70
N SER A 281 8.13 -33.65 -0.37
CA SER A 281 8.79 -34.63 -1.25
C SER A 281 7.94 -34.95 -2.49
N ASP A 282 6.62 -35.02 -2.33
CA ASP A 282 5.69 -35.32 -3.43
C ASP A 282 5.45 -34.08 -4.32
N TYR A 283 5.47 -32.88 -3.73
CA TYR A 283 5.20 -31.60 -4.38
C TYR A 283 6.35 -30.57 -4.17
N PRO A 284 7.55 -30.80 -4.74
CA PRO A 284 8.73 -29.97 -4.49
C PRO A 284 8.65 -28.54 -5.02
N SER A 285 7.64 -28.20 -5.82
CA SER A 285 7.38 -26.85 -6.31
C SER A 285 6.61 -25.97 -5.31
N VAL A 286 5.98 -26.57 -4.29
CA VAL A 286 5.21 -25.85 -3.28
C VAL A 286 6.18 -25.32 -2.22
N SER A 287 6.24 -23.99 -2.07
CA SER A 287 7.24 -23.34 -1.20
C SER A 287 6.79 -23.19 0.24
N TYR A 288 5.48 -23.05 0.49
CA TYR A 288 4.92 -22.81 1.83
C TYR A 288 4.12 -24.04 2.27
N VAL A 289 4.74 -24.91 3.06
CA VAL A 289 4.13 -26.15 3.56
C VAL A 289 4.27 -26.18 5.07
N PHE A 290 3.14 -26.32 5.76
CA PHE A 290 3.04 -26.30 7.21
C PHE A 290 2.31 -27.55 7.71
N GLY A 291 2.39 -27.81 9.02
CA GLY A 291 1.75 -28.94 9.68
C GLY A 291 0.69 -28.51 10.69
N VAL A 292 0.24 -29.49 11.48
CA VAL A 292 -0.64 -29.34 12.64
C VAL A 292 0.03 -29.92 13.89
N GLU A 293 -0.43 -29.55 15.08
CA GLU A 293 0.21 -29.88 16.37
C GLU A 293 0.36 -31.38 16.63
N ASP A 294 -0.67 -32.15 16.29
CA ASP A 294 -0.70 -33.59 16.22
C ASP A 294 -1.12 -34.00 14.81
N SER A 295 -0.77 -35.20 14.37
CA SER A 295 -1.04 -35.66 13.00
C SER A 295 -2.54 -35.91 12.71
N ALA A 296 -3.43 -35.19 13.39
CA ALA A 296 -4.89 -35.26 13.36
C ALA A 296 -5.49 -35.02 11.97
N LEU A 297 -4.91 -34.12 11.18
CA LEU A 297 -5.22 -34.02 9.74
C LEU A 297 -4.96 -35.31 8.95
N GLY A 298 -4.34 -36.35 9.52
CA GLY A 298 -4.06 -37.62 8.86
C GLY A 298 -5.04 -38.69 9.33
N ASN A 299 -6.03 -39.00 8.50
CA ASN A 299 -7.25 -39.76 8.78
C ASN A 299 -8.33 -38.98 9.57
N GLY A 300 -8.20 -37.65 9.70
CA GLY A 300 -9.17 -36.78 10.37
C GLY A 300 -10.20 -36.18 9.41
N LEU A 301 -9.83 -35.96 8.14
CA LEU A 301 -10.72 -35.35 7.12
C LEU A 301 -11.81 -36.32 6.58
N GLY A 302 -12.19 -37.35 7.34
CA GLY A 302 -13.27 -38.30 7.06
C GLY A 302 -13.49 -38.74 5.60
N ASP A 303 -13.03 -39.95 5.26
CA ASP A 303 -13.16 -40.56 3.92
C ASP A 303 -14.62 -40.66 3.39
N THR A 304 -15.62 -40.61 4.27
CA THR A 304 -17.05 -40.72 3.88
C THR A 304 -17.80 -39.39 3.86
N GLY A 305 -17.16 -38.30 4.28
CA GLY A 305 -17.78 -37.00 4.52
C GLY A 305 -17.44 -36.46 5.90
N ASP A 306 -17.14 -35.17 5.95
CA ASP A 306 -16.68 -34.47 7.16
C ASP A 306 -16.90 -32.95 7.05
N SER A 307 -16.53 -32.20 8.09
CA SER A 307 -16.65 -30.75 8.16
C SER A 307 -15.42 -30.10 8.78
N LEU A 308 -14.63 -29.42 7.95
CA LEU A 308 -13.46 -28.67 8.37
C LEU A 308 -13.76 -27.20 8.62
N THR A 309 -13.26 -26.68 9.74
CA THR A 309 -13.40 -25.28 10.15
C THR A 309 -12.03 -24.62 10.32
N LEU A 310 -11.76 -23.59 9.54
CA LEU A 310 -10.62 -22.68 9.75
C LEU A 310 -11.04 -21.54 10.67
N SER A 311 -10.30 -21.29 11.75
CA SER A 311 -10.66 -20.22 12.70
C SER A 311 -9.46 -19.43 13.25
N TYR A 312 -9.71 -18.16 13.58
CA TYR A 312 -8.77 -17.27 14.25
C TYR A 312 -9.52 -16.18 15.02
N GLY A 313 -9.47 -16.21 16.36
CA GLY A 313 -10.22 -15.28 17.20
C GLY A 313 -11.73 -15.38 16.97
N ALA A 314 -12.32 -14.33 16.38
CA ALA A 314 -13.74 -14.31 16.01
C ALA A 314 -14.02 -14.75 14.56
N LEU A 315 -12.97 -14.96 13.76
CA LEU A 315 -13.09 -15.42 12.39
C LEU A 315 -13.29 -16.93 12.37
N SER A 316 -14.22 -17.38 11.55
CA SER A 316 -14.47 -18.80 11.32
C SER A 316 -15.02 -19.01 9.91
N TYR A 317 -14.50 -20.01 9.23
CA TYR A 317 -15.02 -20.50 7.96
C TYR A 317 -15.10 -22.01 8.02
N THR A 318 -16.27 -22.58 7.69
CA THR A 318 -16.50 -24.02 7.71
C THR A 318 -16.87 -24.50 6.31
N LYS A 319 -16.22 -25.58 5.88
CA LYS A 319 -16.55 -26.33 4.67
C LYS A 319 -16.85 -27.77 5.06
N SER A 320 -18.05 -28.24 4.71
CA SER A 320 -18.45 -29.64 4.82
C SER A 320 -18.58 -30.28 3.45
N TRP A 321 -18.35 -31.59 3.38
CA TRP A 321 -18.47 -32.40 2.17
C TRP A 321 -19.00 -33.79 2.49
N GLU A 322 -19.50 -34.45 1.46
CA GLU A 322 -19.98 -35.83 1.48
C GLU A 322 -19.31 -36.58 0.33
N ALA A 323 -18.59 -37.65 0.63
CA ALA A 323 -17.79 -38.38 -0.37
C ALA A 323 -18.63 -38.83 -1.58
N THR A 324 -19.88 -39.22 -1.35
CA THR A 324 -20.77 -39.74 -2.40
C THR A 324 -21.33 -38.68 -3.35
N THR A 325 -21.34 -37.40 -2.96
CA THR A 325 -21.94 -36.32 -3.75
C THR A 325 -20.93 -35.29 -4.24
N ASP A 326 -19.89 -35.01 -3.45
CA ASP A 326 -18.91 -33.98 -3.78
C ASP A 326 -17.70 -34.53 -4.57
N GLY A 327 -17.43 -35.84 -4.50
CA GLY A 327 -16.27 -36.49 -5.15
C GLY A 327 -14.95 -36.16 -4.46
N ALA A 328 -13.81 -36.55 -5.05
CA ALA A 328 -12.46 -36.49 -4.44
C ALA A 328 -12.19 -37.53 -3.33
N ASP A 329 -12.93 -38.64 -3.36
CA ASP A 329 -12.76 -39.78 -2.45
C ASP A 329 -11.93 -40.89 -3.11
N GLY A 330 -10.63 -40.94 -2.81
CA GLY A 330 -9.74 -42.04 -3.24
C GLY A 330 -9.50 -42.13 -4.74
N ASP A 331 -9.87 -41.10 -5.52
CA ASP A 331 -9.76 -41.04 -6.98
C ASP A 331 -8.58 -40.19 -7.47
N GLY A 332 -7.84 -39.56 -6.54
CA GLY A 332 -6.70 -38.69 -6.80
C GLY A 332 -7.07 -37.25 -7.14
N ASN A 333 -8.36 -36.92 -7.14
CA ASN A 333 -8.83 -35.56 -7.17
C ASN A 333 -8.83 -34.97 -5.76
N SER A 334 -8.81 -33.65 -5.68
CA SER A 334 -9.09 -32.87 -4.48
C SER A 334 -10.43 -32.17 -4.64
N LEU A 335 -11.03 -31.76 -3.53
CA LEU A 335 -12.14 -30.83 -3.55
C LEU A 335 -11.58 -29.42 -3.68
N THR A 336 -11.76 -28.79 -4.83
CA THR A 336 -11.19 -27.48 -5.18
C THR A 336 -12.27 -26.42 -5.20
N ARG A 337 -11.97 -25.24 -4.66
CA ARG A 337 -12.86 -24.09 -4.70
C ARG A 337 -12.83 -23.48 -6.11
N ASP A 338 -14.00 -23.19 -6.69
CA ASP A 338 -14.12 -22.74 -8.09
C ASP A 338 -13.39 -21.41 -8.36
N CYS A 339 -13.22 -20.60 -7.31
CA CYS A 339 -12.42 -19.38 -7.31
C CYS A 339 -12.15 -18.96 -5.85
N SER A 340 -11.09 -18.17 -5.64
CA SER A 340 -10.65 -17.79 -4.29
C SER A 340 -11.70 -17.06 -3.43
N THR A 341 -12.73 -16.45 -4.05
CA THR A 341 -13.75 -15.63 -3.36
C THR A 341 -15.18 -16.15 -3.47
N CYS A 342 -15.44 -17.26 -4.17
CA CYS A 342 -16.78 -17.83 -4.36
C CYS A 342 -16.98 -19.13 -3.59
N ASP A 343 -18.20 -19.48 -3.25
CA ASP A 343 -18.47 -20.63 -2.38
C ASP A 343 -18.70 -21.97 -3.13
N GLY A 344 -18.46 -21.99 -4.44
CA GLY A 344 -18.55 -23.21 -5.24
C GLY A 344 -17.33 -24.11 -5.03
N TRP A 345 -17.55 -25.42 -4.95
CA TRP A 345 -16.51 -26.43 -4.81
C TRP A 345 -16.77 -27.56 -5.81
N THR A 346 -15.70 -28.04 -6.45
CA THR A 346 -15.76 -29.11 -7.43
C THR A 346 -14.60 -30.07 -7.23
N ALA A 347 -14.84 -31.38 -7.40
CA ALA A 347 -13.77 -32.36 -7.41
C ALA A 347 -12.96 -32.24 -8.71
N THR A 348 -11.68 -31.90 -8.59
CA THR A 348 -10.78 -31.74 -9.75
C THR A 348 -9.40 -32.33 -9.45
N THR A 349 -8.58 -32.49 -10.49
CA THR A 349 -7.21 -32.97 -10.29
C THR A 349 -6.46 -32.03 -9.36
N ALA A 350 -5.77 -32.60 -8.36
CA ALA A 350 -5.12 -31.80 -7.33
C ALA A 350 -4.07 -30.83 -7.89
N THR A 351 -4.10 -29.58 -7.43
CA THR A 351 -3.23 -28.49 -7.89
C THR A 351 -2.63 -27.69 -6.73
N PRO A 352 -1.90 -28.33 -5.81
CA PRO A 352 -1.37 -27.63 -4.66
C PRO A 352 -0.41 -26.51 -5.04
N GLY A 353 -0.59 -25.37 -4.40
CA GLY A 353 0.13 -24.12 -4.64
C GLY A 353 -0.39 -23.31 -5.83
N ALA A 354 -1.46 -23.76 -6.52
CA ALA A 354 -2.05 -23.05 -7.65
C ALA A 354 -3.36 -22.37 -7.23
N VAL A 355 -3.42 -21.04 -7.34
CA VAL A 355 -4.61 -20.23 -7.02
C VAL A 355 -5.03 -19.36 -8.19
#